data_AF-A0AAD5EUB8-F1
#
_entry.id   AF-A0AAD5EUB8-F1
#
_cell.length_a   1.000
_cell.length_b   1.000
_cell.length_c   1.000
_cell.angle_alpha   90.00
_cell.angle_beta   90.00
_cell.angle_gamma   90.00
#
_symmetry.space_group_name_H-M   'P 1'
#
loop_
_entity.id
_entity.type
_entity.pdbx_description
1 polymer ?
#
loop_
_entity_poly.entity_id
_entity_poly.type
_entity_poly.pdbx_seq_one_letter_code
_entity_poly.pdbx_strand_id
1 'polypeptide(L)'
;MLSTNFLILSTRIVSVVAMGGQATTLHPAVVACNAVAALYPAQVIKPSSSEFAIAQDSFWDARQQERAPVCFFQPTNAAQVKAALIEVVRAKSHFGIKGGGHSASKGSCNKGYYVQR
;
A
#
# COMPACT_ATOMS: atom_id res chain seq x y z
N MET A 1 17.93 -48.93 -34.52
CA MET A 1 16.51 -48.62 -34.24
C MET A 1 16.35 -47.11 -34.35
N LEU A 2 15.78 -46.64 -35.46
CA LEU A 2 15.43 -45.23 -35.65
C LEU A 2 14.15 -44.93 -34.87
N SER A 3 14.11 -43.84 -34.11
CA SER A 3 12.85 -43.21 -33.69
C SER A 3 13.08 -41.72 -33.51
N THR A 4 12.93 -40.98 -34.59
CA THR A 4 12.68 -39.53 -34.59
C THR A 4 11.22 -39.34 -34.96
N ASN A 5 10.41 -38.84 -34.04
CA ASN A 5 9.06 -38.33 -34.30
C ASN A 5 8.60 -37.44 -33.13
N PHE A 6 8.68 -36.12 -33.28
CA PHE A 6 7.76 -35.21 -32.60
C PHE A 6 7.37 -34.06 -33.55
N LEU A 7 6.06 -33.92 -33.74
CA LEU A 7 5.39 -32.90 -34.54
C LEU A 7 5.66 -31.50 -33.98
N ILE A 8 6.18 -30.57 -34.79
CA ILE A 8 6.16 -29.15 -34.48
C ILE A 8 4.80 -28.60 -34.91
N LEU A 9 3.90 -28.38 -33.95
CA LEU A 9 2.64 -27.67 -34.20
C LEU A 9 2.42 -26.61 -33.11
N SER A 10 2.92 -25.40 -33.33
CA SER A 10 2.35 -24.18 -32.73
C SER A 10 2.91 -22.94 -33.43
N THR A 11 2.16 -22.39 -34.37
CA THR A 11 2.36 -21.01 -34.84
C THR A 11 2.06 -20.07 -33.69
N ARG A 12 3.09 -19.60 -32.98
CA ARG A 12 2.96 -18.47 -32.07
C ARG A 12 2.97 -17.20 -32.91
N ILE A 13 1.77 -16.69 -33.18
CA ILE A 13 1.55 -15.28 -33.50
C ILE A 13 2.13 -14.51 -32.31
N VAL A 14 3.23 -13.78 -32.50
CA VAL A 14 3.66 -12.78 -31.53
C VAL A 14 2.84 -11.54 -31.81
N SER A 15 1.91 -11.26 -30.90
CA SER A 15 1.07 -10.06 -30.91
C SER A 15 1.93 -8.80 -31.01
N VAL A 16 1.56 -7.89 -31.91
CA VAL A 16 2.06 -6.51 -31.90
C VAL A 16 1.65 -5.89 -30.56
N VAL A 17 2.60 -5.66 -29.66
CA VAL A 17 2.35 -4.86 -28.45
C VAL A 17 2.32 -3.40 -28.90
N ALA A 18 1.12 -2.85 -29.04
CA ALA A 18 0.95 -1.42 -29.13
C ALA A 18 1.46 -0.78 -27.83
N MET A 19 2.56 -0.02 -27.91
CA MET A 19 3.01 0.86 -26.83
C MET A 19 2.02 2.04 -26.73
N GLY A 20 0.84 1.77 -26.18
CA GLY A 20 -0.03 2.82 -25.68
C GLY A 20 0.65 3.43 -24.47
N GLY A 21 1.15 4.66 -24.60
CA GLY A 21 1.64 5.46 -23.47
C GLY A 21 0.50 5.64 -22.46
N GLN A 22 0.49 4.82 -21.43
CA GLN A 22 -0.42 4.98 -20.30
C GLN A 22 0.11 6.16 -19.48
N ALA A 23 -0.65 7.25 -19.42
CA ALA A 23 -0.42 8.28 -18.41
C ALA A 23 -0.52 7.59 -17.04
N THR A 24 0.60 7.45 -16.32
CA THR A 24 0.66 6.75 -15.04
C THR A 24 -0.08 7.57 -14.00
N THR A 25 -1.39 7.34 -13.83
CA THR A 25 -2.15 7.94 -12.73
C THR A 25 -1.62 7.36 -11.42
N LEU A 26 -1.09 8.22 -10.54
CA LEU A 26 -0.62 7.78 -9.23
C LEU A 26 -1.77 7.20 -8.41
N HIS A 27 -1.53 6.05 -7.77
CA HIS A 27 -2.51 5.42 -6.89
C HIS A 27 -2.88 6.36 -5.73
N PRO A 28 -4.17 6.49 -5.34
CA PRO A 28 -4.63 7.35 -4.23
C PRO A 28 -3.79 7.26 -2.96
N ALA A 29 -3.37 6.05 -2.58
CA ALA A 29 -2.51 5.84 -1.43
C ALA A 29 -1.15 6.54 -1.57
N VAL A 30 -0.51 6.47 -2.74
CA VAL A 30 0.78 7.15 -3.01
C VAL A 30 0.59 8.67 -2.93
N VAL A 31 -0.52 9.19 -3.47
CA VAL A 31 -0.86 10.61 -3.39
C VAL A 31 -1.02 11.06 -1.93
N ALA A 32 -1.81 10.33 -1.15
CA ALA A 32 -2.01 10.61 0.28
C ALA A 32 -0.69 10.57 1.06
N CYS A 33 0.11 9.53 0.85
CA CYS A 33 1.39 9.35 1.51
C CYS A 33 2.35 10.51 1.22
N ASN A 34 2.47 10.91 -0.05
CA ASN A 34 3.32 12.03 -0.44
C ASN A 34 2.84 13.35 0.16
N ALA A 35 1.53 13.59 0.20
CA ALA A 35 0.97 14.79 0.80
C ALA A 35 1.24 14.85 2.32
N VAL A 36 1.07 13.74 3.04
CA VAL A 36 1.40 13.67 4.47
C VAL A 36 2.91 13.82 4.71
N ALA A 37 3.75 13.23 3.86
CA ALA A 37 5.21 13.37 3.95
C ALA A 37 5.68 14.80 3.68
N ALA A 38 4.97 15.57 2.86
CA ALA A 38 5.25 16.99 2.66
C ALA A 38 4.96 17.83 3.92
N LEU A 39 3.96 17.45 4.72
CA LEU A 39 3.62 18.11 5.97
C LEU A 39 4.51 17.66 7.13
N TYR A 40 4.83 16.36 7.19
CA TYR A 40 5.48 15.72 8.34
C TYR A 40 6.55 14.69 7.90
N PRO A 41 7.64 15.13 7.26
CA PRO A 41 8.60 14.23 6.63
C PRO A 41 9.30 13.28 7.62
N ALA A 42 9.59 13.75 8.84
CA ALA A 42 10.23 12.93 9.88
C ALA A 42 9.31 11.89 10.52
N GLN A 43 8.00 11.97 10.24
CA GLN A 43 6.99 11.10 10.86
C GLN A 43 6.39 10.10 9.85
N VAL A 44 6.88 10.11 8.60
CA VAL A 44 6.47 9.18 7.55
C VAL A 44 7.57 8.15 7.31
N ILE A 45 7.20 6.88 7.47
CA ILE A 45 8.09 5.74 7.26
C ILE A 45 7.75 5.11 5.91
N LYS A 46 8.72 5.09 5.00
CA LYS A 46 8.56 4.55 3.64
C LYS A 46 9.05 3.10 3.55
N PRO A 47 8.52 2.29 2.62
CA PRO A 47 8.93 0.89 2.44
C PRO A 47 10.43 0.66 2.22
N SER A 48 11.14 1.68 1.76
CA SER A 48 12.59 1.62 1.53
C SER A 48 13.44 1.72 2.81
N SER A 49 12.85 1.97 3.98
CA SER A 49 13.58 2.18 5.24
C SER A 49 13.50 0.97 6.17
N SER A 50 14.52 0.77 7.00
CA SER A 50 14.57 -0.30 8.02
C SER A 50 13.43 -0.17 9.05
N GLU A 51 13.03 1.06 9.35
CA GLU A 51 11.95 1.38 10.28
C GLU A 51 10.61 0.87 9.77
N PHE A 52 10.45 0.67 8.45
CA PHE A 52 9.22 0.12 7.88
C PHE A 52 9.01 -1.32 8.31
N ALA A 53 10.06 -2.16 8.24
CA ALA A 53 9.99 -3.54 8.71
C ALA A 53 9.69 -3.58 10.21
N ILE A 54 10.35 -2.72 11.01
CA ILE A 54 10.08 -2.61 12.46
C ILE A 54 8.62 -2.21 12.72
N ALA A 55 8.09 -1.23 11.99
CA ALA A 55 6.70 -0.81 12.11
C ALA A 55 5.73 -1.91 11.68
N GLN A 56 6.04 -2.64 10.60
CA GLN A 56 5.27 -3.76 10.08
C GLN A 56 5.25 -4.95 11.05
N ASP A 57 6.37 -5.27 11.69
CA ASP A 57 6.50 -6.38 12.63
C ASP A 57 5.88 -6.03 13.99
N SER A 58 5.73 -4.75 14.31
CA SER A 58 5.07 -4.29 15.55
C SER A 58 3.56 -4.60 15.61
N PHE A 59 2.95 -5.04 14.51
CA PHE A 59 1.56 -5.48 14.51
C PHE A 59 1.43 -6.84 15.19
N TRP A 60 0.44 -6.97 16.07
CA TRP A 60 0.22 -8.19 16.84
C TRP A 60 -0.37 -9.33 15.98
N ASP A 61 -1.22 -9.02 15.00
CA ASP A 61 -1.87 -10.00 14.12
C ASP A 61 -1.05 -10.18 12.83
N ALA A 62 -0.65 -11.40 12.51
CA ALA A 62 0.07 -11.76 11.29
C ALA A 62 -0.63 -11.27 10.01
N ARG A 63 -1.97 -11.22 9.98
CA ARG A 63 -2.74 -10.70 8.82
C ARG A 63 -2.73 -9.18 8.70
N GLN A 64 -2.24 -8.48 9.72
CA GLN A 64 -1.93 -7.05 9.66
C GLN A 64 -0.50 -6.85 9.20
N GLN A 65 0.43 -7.71 9.66
CA GLN A 65 1.82 -7.77 9.18
C GLN A 65 1.91 -8.04 7.67
N GLU A 66 1.01 -8.84 7.11
CA GLU A 66 0.93 -9.13 5.67
C GLU A 66 0.38 -7.97 4.81
N ARG A 67 -0.18 -6.90 5.41
CA ARG A 67 -0.61 -5.74 4.62
C ARG A 67 0.62 -4.95 4.21
N ALA A 68 0.70 -4.60 2.93
CA ALA A 68 1.74 -3.73 2.37
C ALA A 68 1.20 -2.30 2.16
N PRO A 69 1.17 -1.43 3.19
CA PRO A 69 0.84 -0.03 3.00
C PRO A 69 1.95 0.69 2.22
N VAL A 70 1.58 1.77 1.54
CA VAL A 70 2.54 2.63 0.83
C VAL A 70 3.47 3.41 1.75
N CYS A 71 3.05 3.65 3.00
CA CYS A 71 3.85 4.18 4.09
C CYS A 71 3.11 4.09 5.43
N PHE A 72 3.84 4.26 6.53
CA PHE A 72 3.27 4.52 7.85
C PHE A 72 3.42 5.99 8.23
N PHE A 73 2.49 6.50 9.04
CA PHE A 73 2.56 7.84 9.62
C PHE A 73 2.44 7.75 11.15
N GLN A 74 3.36 8.39 11.87
CA GLN A 74 3.44 8.38 13.34
C GLN A 74 3.20 9.78 13.92
N PRO A 75 1.94 10.21 14.08
CA PRO A 75 1.61 11.49 14.68
C PRO A 75 1.91 11.51 16.19
N THR A 76 2.25 12.68 16.73
CA THR A 76 2.51 12.89 18.17
C THR A 76 1.40 13.66 18.87
N ASN A 77 0.46 14.23 18.12
CA ASN A 77 -0.67 14.99 18.67
C ASN A 77 -1.90 14.96 17.75
N ALA A 78 -3.04 15.36 18.29
CA ALA A 78 -4.32 15.33 17.58
C ALA A 78 -4.38 16.26 16.35
N ALA A 79 -3.64 17.38 16.36
CA ALA A 79 -3.62 18.31 15.23
C ALA A 79 -2.97 17.67 13.99
N GLN A 80 -1.90 16.90 14.19
CA GLN A 80 -1.25 16.14 13.13
C GLN A 80 -2.13 15.03 12.57
N VAL A 81 -2.87 14.33 13.44
CA VAL A 81 -3.87 13.33 13.01
C VAL A 81 -4.92 13.97 12.10
N LYS A 82 -5.48 15.12 12.53
CA LYS A 82 -6.47 15.87 11.74
C LYS A 82 -5.92 16.27 10.38
N ALA A 83 -4.71 16.83 10.33
CA ALA A 83 -4.09 17.26 9.08
C ALA A 83 -3.86 16.09 8.12
N ALA A 84 -3.33 14.96 8.61
CA ALA A 84 -3.10 13.79 7.78
C ALA A 84 -4.40 13.17 7.26
N LEU A 85 -5.46 13.12 8.07
CA LEU A 85 -6.77 12.62 7.63
C LEU A 85 -7.38 13.47 6.52
N ILE A 86 -7.20 14.79 6.57
CA ILE A 86 -7.65 15.69 5.49
C ILE A 86 -6.96 15.30 4.17
N GLU A 87 -5.66 15.03 4.17
CA GLU A 87 -4.91 14.59 2.99
C GLU A 87 -5.41 13.25 2.44
N VAL A 88 -5.62 12.28 3.32
CA VAL A 88 -6.09 10.95 2.96
C VAL A 88 -7.48 11.01 2.32
N VAL A 89 -8.40 11.78 2.90
CA VAL A 89 -9.76 11.98 2.36
C VAL A 89 -9.72 12.72 1.03
N ARG A 90 -8.90 13.77 0.91
CA ARG A 90 -8.71 14.53 -0.33
C ARG A 90 -8.18 13.65 -1.47
N ALA A 91 -7.25 12.75 -1.16
CA ALA A 91 -6.72 11.79 -2.11
C ALA A 91 -7.67 10.62 -2.41
N LYS A 92 -8.78 10.47 -1.66
CA LYS A 92 -9.68 9.31 -1.70
C LYS A 92 -8.96 7.99 -1.42
N SER A 93 -7.97 8.01 -0.52
CA SER A 93 -7.21 6.82 -0.14
C SER A 93 -7.88 6.05 0.99
N HIS A 94 -7.76 4.72 0.96
CA HIS A 94 -8.01 3.91 2.16
C HIS A 94 -6.89 4.16 3.17
N PHE A 95 -7.23 4.04 4.44
CA PHE A 95 -6.27 4.08 5.54
C PHE A 95 -6.66 3.11 6.64
N GLY A 96 -5.69 2.77 7.48
CA GLY A 96 -5.89 2.00 8.70
C GLY A 96 -5.25 2.71 9.88
N ILE A 97 -5.83 2.55 11.07
CA ILE A 97 -5.32 3.11 12.31
C ILE A 97 -4.83 1.96 13.18
N LYS A 98 -3.60 2.08 13.71
CA LYS A 98 -3.02 1.17 14.71
C LYS A 98 -3.16 1.79 16.10
N GLY A 99 -3.76 1.06 17.05
CA GLY A 99 -3.85 1.43 18.47
C GLY A 99 -2.77 0.76 19.35
N GLY A 100 -2.81 1.03 20.66
CA GLY A 100 -1.79 0.64 21.66
C GLY A 100 -1.80 -0.82 22.17
N GLY A 101 -2.40 -1.76 21.45
CA GLY A 101 -2.06 -3.18 21.63
C GLY A 101 -2.67 -4.00 22.78
N HIS A 102 -3.68 -3.52 23.52
CA HIS A 102 -4.40 -4.34 24.53
C HIS A 102 -5.73 -4.93 24.04
N SER A 103 -6.07 -4.78 22.75
CA SER A 103 -7.35 -5.26 22.21
C SER A 103 -7.15 -6.49 21.31
N ALA A 104 -7.35 -7.67 21.90
CA ALA A 104 -7.32 -8.99 21.24
C ALA A 104 -8.52 -9.26 20.31
N SER A 105 -9.25 -8.22 19.89
CA SER A 105 -10.47 -8.38 19.10
C SER A 105 -10.19 -8.15 17.61
N LYS A 106 -10.66 -9.09 16.77
CA LYS A 106 -10.73 -8.94 15.31
C LYS A 106 -11.35 -7.56 14.98
N GLY A 107 -10.57 -6.64 14.45
CA GLY A 107 -11.02 -5.28 14.10
C GLY A 107 -10.40 -4.12 14.90
N SER A 108 -9.49 -4.37 15.85
CA SER A 108 -8.83 -3.30 16.63
C SER A 108 -7.84 -2.44 15.84
N CYS A 109 -7.38 -2.90 14.68
CA CYS A 109 -6.99 -2.00 13.60
C CYS A 109 -8.20 -1.81 12.71
N ASN A 110 -8.69 -0.58 12.59
CA ASN A 110 -9.76 -0.30 11.65
C ASN A 110 -9.28 -0.60 10.25
N LYS A 111 -9.83 -1.65 9.65
CA LYS A 111 -9.57 -2.00 8.26
C LYS A 111 -10.46 -1.10 7.41
N GLY A 112 -9.83 -0.18 6.69
CA GLY A 112 -10.42 0.50 5.53
C GLY A 112 -11.70 1.27 5.84
N TYR A 113 -11.56 2.44 6.45
CA TYR A 113 -12.65 3.40 6.40
C TYR A 113 -12.73 4.04 5.01
N TYR A 114 -13.84 3.79 4.31
CA TYR A 114 -14.29 4.63 3.21
C TYR A 114 -15.05 5.82 3.80
N VAL A 115 -14.55 7.04 3.61
CA VAL A 115 -15.41 8.23 3.65
C VAL A 115 -15.91 8.44 2.23
N GLN A 116 -16.97 7.71 1.83
CA GLN A 116 -17.75 8.09 0.65
C GLN A 116 -18.69 9.22 1.08
N ARG A 117 -18.49 10.41 0.50
CA ARG A 117 -19.55 11.43 0.44
C ARG A 117 -20.45 11.13 -0.75
#